data_AF-A0A5S9MBX4-F1
#
_entry.id   AF-A0A5S9MBX4-F1
#
_cell.length_a   1.000
_cell.length_b   1.000
_cell.length_c   1.000
_cell.angle_alpha   90.00
_cell.angle_beta   90.00
_cell.angle_gamma   90.00
#
_symmetry.space_group_name_H-M   'P 1'
#
loop_
_entity.id
_entity.type
_entity.pdbx_description
1 polymer ?
#
loop_
_entity_poly.entity_id
_entity_poly.type
_entity_poly.pdbx_seq_one_letter_code
_entity_poly.pdbx_strand_id
1 'polypeptide(L)'
;MYEQHQGNYEVALQMYQSAEKLLDKIPSEIERADFDFKVAWLYYRLSHIMLSLSYIRRALYVYKRHKQYERRTALSYSLIAANLTEIGRYEEALENYRLAEKVFDKRAG
;
A
#
# COMPACT_ATOMS: atom_id res chain seq x y z
N MET A 1 -2.29 -0.25 -26.74
CA MET A 1 -2.12 0.36 -25.41
C MET A 1 -2.65 -0.53 -24.28
N TYR A 2 -3.91 -0.97 -24.30
CA TYR A 2 -4.49 -1.84 -23.24
C TYR A 2 -3.70 -3.15 -23.01
N GLU A 3 -3.35 -3.88 -24.08
CA GLU A 3 -2.56 -5.12 -23.97
C GLU A 3 -1.14 -4.89 -23.44
N GLN A 4 -0.52 -3.76 -23.77
CA GLN A 4 0.81 -3.39 -23.27
C GLN A 4 0.77 -3.10 -21.75
N HIS A 5 -0.32 -2.50 -21.26
CA HIS A 5 -0.49 -2.29 -19.82
C HIS A 5 -0.69 -3.60 -19.07
N GLN A 6 -1.49 -4.54 -19.61
CA GLN A 6 -1.67 -5.86 -19.02
C GLN A 6 -0.35 -6.65 -18.97
N GLY A 7 0.39 -6.70 -20.08
CA GLY A 7 1.71 -7.36 -20.12
C GLY A 7 2.73 -6.77 -19.14
N ASN A 8 2.69 -5.46 -18.92
CA ASN A 8 3.55 -4.81 -17.93
C ASN A 8 3.20 -5.19 -16.48
N TYR A 9 1.92 -5.41 -16.18
CA TYR A 9 1.50 -5.83 -14.83
C TYR A 9 1.81 -7.29 -14.54
N GLU A 10 1.71 -8.18 -15.53
CA GLU A 10 2.08 -9.59 -15.40
C GLU A 10 3.58 -9.74 -15.12
N VAL A 11 4.42 -9.02 -15.86
CA VAL A 11 5.87 -8.97 -15.61
C VAL A 11 6.16 -8.39 -14.23
N ALA A 12 5.51 -7.29 -13.85
CA ALA A 12 5.68 -6.72 -12.52
C ALA A 12 5.29 -7.72 -11.42
N LEU A 13 4.17 -8.43 -11.58
CA LEU A 13 3.71 -9.43 -10.62
C LEU A 13 4.71 -10.58 -10.47
N GLN A 14 5.25 -11.09 -11.57
CA GLN A 14 6.30 -12.13 -11.53
C GLN A 14 7.59 -11.64 -10.85
N MET A 15 7.98 -10.39 -11.10
CA MET A 15 9.12 -9.78 -10.42
C MET A 15 8.88 -9.66 -8.91
N TYR A 16 7.68 -9.25 -8.48
CA TYR A 16 7.34 -9.15 -7.06
C TYR A 16 7.23 -10.52 -6.39
N GLN A 17 6.61 -11.52 -7.02
CA GLN A 17 6.59 -12.90 -6.49
C GLN A 17 7.99 -13.49 -6.33
N SER A 18 8.90 -13.16 -7.26
CA SER A 18 10.31 -13.54 -7.13
C SER A 18 11.00 -12.81 -5.99
N ALA A 19 10.73 -11.51 -5.83
CA ALA A 19 11.29 -10.70 -4.75
C ALA A 19 10.72 -11.06 -3.37
N GLU A 20 9.48 -11.54 -3.28
CA GLU A 20 8.88 -12.03 -2.03
C GLU A 20 9.66 -13.20 -1.44
N LYS A 21 10.23 -14.08 -2.28
CA LYS A 21 11.09 -15.18 -1.83
C LYS A 21 12.39 -14.69 -1.18
N LEU A 22 12.70 -13.40 -1.33
CA LEU A 22 13.89 -12.75 -0.76
C LEU A 22 13.52 -11.82 0.40
N LEU A 23 12.24 -11.67 0.77
CA LEU A 23 11.79 -10.78 1.86
C LEU A 23 12.45 -11.11 3.20
N ASP A 24 12.62 -12.40 3.52
CA ASP A 24 13.26 -12.85 4.76
C ASP A 24 14.73 -12.43 4.84
N LYS A 25 15.34 -12.09 3.70
CA LYS A 25 16.73 -11.61 3.62
C LYS A 25 16.86 -10.09 3.73
N ILE A 26 15.76 -9.33 3.71
CA ILE A 26 15.78 -7.88 3.91
C ILE A 26 15.84 -7.62 5.41
N PRO A 27 16.97 -7.16 5.98
CA PRO A 27 17.11 -7.07 7.44
C PRO A 27 16.28 -5.92 8.04
N SER A 28 16.05 -4.85 7.29
CA SER A 28 15.38 -3.64 7.76
C SER A 28 13.86 -3.77 7.72
N GLU A 29 13.18 -3.51 8.84
CA GLU A 29 11.72 -3.44 8.90
C GLU A 29 11.14 -2.36 7.97
N ILE A 30 11.87 -1.26 7.78
CA ILE A 30 11.49 -0.17 6.88
C ILE A 30 11.57 -0.61 5.42
N GLU A 31 12.65 -1.28 5.02
CA GLU A 31 12.80 -1.73 3.63
C GLU A 31 11.73 -2.77 3.28
N ARG A 32 11.39 -3.66 4.23
CA ARG A 32 10.25 -4.57 4.10
C ARG A 32 8.92 -3.81 3.95
N ALA A 33 8.72 -2.73 4.71
CA ALA A 33 7.52 -1.91 4.58
C ALA A 33 7.45 -1.16 3.24
N ASP A 34 8.57 -0.69 2.68
CA ASP A 34 8.63 -0.08 1.34
C ASP A 34 8.34 -1.11 0.24
N PHE A 35 8.80 -2.36 0.42
CA PHE A 35 8.43 -3.46 -0.45
C PHE A 35 6.92 -3.74 -0.39
N ASP A 36 6.37 -3.97 0.80
CA ASP A 36 4.95 -4.22 1.02
C ASP A 36 4.08 -3.10 0.44
N PHE A 37 4.48 -1.84 0.63
CA PHE A 37 3.78 -0.67 0.07
C PHE A 37 3.72 -0.72 -1.47
N LYS A 38 4.84 -1.06 -2.14
CA LYS A 38 4.88 -1.15 -3.61
C LYS A 38 4.04 -2.31 -4.14
N VAL A 39 4.09 -3.46 -3.48
CA VAL A 39 3.27 -4.64 -3.80
C VAL A 39 1.78 -4.33 -3.66
N ALA A 40 1.40 -3.64 -2.59
CA ALA A 40 0.01 -3.25 -2.39
C ALA A 40 -0.53 -2.38 -3.54
N TRP A 41 0.24 -1.37 -3.96
CA TRP A 41 -0.12 -0.53 -5.11
C TRP A 41 -0.25 -1.32 -6.41
N LEU A 42 0.62 -2.30 -6.64
CA LEU A 42 0.49 -3.16 -7.81
C LEU A 42 -0.81 -3.98 -7.75
N TYR A 43 -1.09 -4.63 -6.63
CA TYR A 43 -2.31 -5.41 -6.48
C TYR A 43 -3.57 -4.57 -6.56
N TYR A 44 -3.54 -3.32 -6.08
CA TYR A 44 -4.66 -2.38 -6.28
C TYR A 44 -4.91 -2.11 -7.76
N ARG A 45 -3.85 -1.84 -8.55
CA ARG A 45 -3.98 -1.61 -10.00
C ARG A 45 -4.43 -2.84 -10.79
N LEU A 46 -4.18 -4.03 -10.25
CA LEU A 46 -4.64 -5.31 -10.79
C LEU A 46 -6.03 -5.71 -10.29
N SER A 47 -6.71 -4.85 -9.52
CA SER A 47 -8.01 -5.15 -8.89
C SER A 47 -7.99 -6.36 -7.95
N HIS A 48 -6.80 -6.76 -7.48
CA HIS A 48 -6.63 -7.80 -6.46
C HIS A 48 -6.78 -7.18 -5.06
N ILE A 49 -7.98 -6.69 -4.76
CA ILE A 49 -8.27 -5.81 -3.61
C ILE A 49 -7.83 -6.43 -2.27
N MET A 50 -8.15 -7.70 -2.02
CA MET A 50 -7.82 -8.35 -0.75
C MET A 50 -6.32 -8.50 -0.51
N LEU A 51 -5.54 -8.78 -1.57
CA LEU A 51 -4.09 -8.84 -1.49
C LEU A 51 -3.51 -7.45 -1.23
N SER A 52 -3.96 -6.44 -1.99
CA SER A 52 -3.59 -5.04 -1.76
C SER A 52 -3.81 -4.61 -0.29
N LEU A 53 -5.00 -4.89 0.26
CA LEU A 53 -5.33 -4.59 1.66
C LEU A 53 -4.41 -5.31 2.66
N SER A 54 -4.04 -6.56 2.39
CA SER A 54 -3.11 -7.31 3.24
C SER A 54 -1.73 -6.65 3.31
N TYR A 55 -1.13 -6.37 2.16
CA TYR A 55 0.21 -5.78 2.09
C TYR A 55 0.25 -4.35 2.63
N ILE A 56 -0.75 -3.51 2.30
CA ILE A 56 -0.72 -2.12 2.77
C ILE A 56 -0.89 -2.02 4.29
N ARG A 57 -1.63 -2.95 4.92
CA ARG A 57 -1.78 -3.01 6.39
C ARG A 57 -0.46 -3.38 7.07
N ARG A 58 0.32 -4.30 6.49
CA ARG A 58 1.68 -4.62 6.97
C ARG A 58 2.60 -3.41 6.87
N ALA A 59 2.62 -2.73 5.73
CA ALA A 59 3.43 -1.53 5.55
C ALA A 59 3.02 -0.42 6.54
N LEU A 60 1.72 -0.18 6.69
CA LEU A 60 1.17 0.82 7.62
C LEU A 60 1.56 0.53 9.08
N TYR A 61 1.55 -0.75 9.50
CA TYR A 61 1.95 -1.15 10.85
C TYR A 61 3.36 -0.67 11.19
N VAL A 62 4.30 -0.77 10.23
CA VAL A 62 5.66 -0.27 10.39
C VAL A 62 5.68 1.25 10.35
N TYR A 63 5.16 1.89 9.30
CA TYR A 63 5.29 3.35 9.13
C TYR A 63 4.73 4.17 10.29
N LYS A 64 3.65 3.72 10.92
CA LYS A 64 3.05 4.42 12.08
C LYS A 64 3.97 4.52 13.29
N ARG A 65 5.00 3.67 13.38
CA ARG A 65 5.98 3.66 14.48
C ARG A 65 7.13 4.64 14.25
N HIS A 66 7.22 5.27 13.08
CA HIS A 66 8.36 6.10 12.70
C HIS A 66 7.92 7.46 12.14
N LYS A 67 8.20 8.55 12.89
CA LYS A 67 7.78 9.92 12.53
C LYS A 67 8.23 10.36 11.12
N GLN A 68 9.44 10.00 10.69
CA GLN A 68 9.91 10.35 9.33
C GLN A 68 9.07 9.73 8.19
N TYR A 69 8.24 8.72 8.48
CA TYR A 69 7.39 8.02 7.50
C TYR A 69 5.92 8.46 7.53
N GLU A 70 5.58 9.61 8.09
CA GLU A 70 4.21 10.16 8.11
C GLU A 70 3.59 10.25 6.71
N ARG A 71 4.35 10.65 5.68
CA ARG A 71 3.84 10.68 4.29
C ARG A 71 3.43 9.28 3.83
N ARG A 72 4.26 8.26 4.13
CA ARG A 72 3.94 6.86 3.79
C ARG A 72 2.72 6.38 4.58
N THR A 73 2.62 6.72 5.86
CA THR A 73 1.46 6.44 6.70
C THR A 73 0.16 7.00 6.10
N ALA A 74 0.17 8.28 5.70
CA ALA A 74 -1.01 8.90 5.09
C ALA A 74 -1.40 8.24 3.77
N LEU A 75 -0.42 7.99 2.89
CA LEU A 75 -0.66 7.29 1.61
C LEU A 75 -1.18 5.86 1.82
N SER A 76 -0.71 5.16 2.85
CA SER A 76 -1.22 3.83 3.18
C SER A 76 -2.68 3.87 3.62
N TYR A 77 -3.07 4.87 4.42
CA TYR A 77 -4.47 5.10 4.76
C TYR A 77 -5.32 5.40 3.53
N SER A 78 -4.86 6.28 2.63
CA SER A 78 -5.56 6.57 1.37
C SER A 78 -5.71 5.33 0.48
N LEU A 79 -4.69 4.47 0.40
CA LEU A 79 -4.79 3.24 -0.38
C LEU A 79 -5.75 2.24 0.24
N ILE A 80 -5.79 2.10 1.57
CA ILE A 80 -6.82 1.30 2.26
C ILE A 80 -8.22 1.84 1.92
N ALA A 81 -8.39 3.16 1.99
CA ALA A 81 -9.66 3.80 1.67
C ALA A 81 -10.10 3.53 0.22
N ALA A 82 -9.20 3.70 -0.75
CA ALA A 82 -9.47 3.39 -2.15
C ALA A 82 -9.90 1.93 -2.34
N ASN A 83 -9.18 0.97 -1.74
CA ASN A 83 -9.55 -0.45 -1.82
C ASN A 83 -10.92 -0.74 -1.19
N LEU A 84 -11.27 -0.08 -0.07
CA LEU A 84 -12.57 -0.22 0.57
C LEU A 84 -13.70 0.39 -0.28
N THR A 85 -13.43 1.50 -0.99
CA THR A 85 -14.36 2.08 -1.96
C THR A 85 -14.68 1.10 -3.09
N GLU A 86 -13.68 0.42 -3.65
CA GLU A 86 -13.89 -0.57 -4.74
C GLU A 86 -14.83 -1.73 -4.33
N ILE A 87 -14.91 -2.07 -3.04
CA ILE A 87 -15.76 -3.15 -2.52
C ILE A 87 -17.01 -2.63 -1.80
N GLY A 88 -17.34 -1.35 -1.96
CA GLY A 88 -18.57 -0.75 -1.43
C GLY A 88 -18.59 -0.50 0.09
N ARG A 89 -17.45 -0.56 0.77
CA ARG A 89 -17.33 -0.29 2.22
C ARG A 89 -17.05 1.20 2.47
N TYR A 90 -18.01 2.04 2.10
CA TYR A 90 -17.81 3.49 2.01
C TYR A 90 -17.58 4.18 3.36
N GLU A 91 -18.24 3.74 4.43
CA GLU A 91 -18.08 4.31 5.76
C GLU A 91 -16.64 4.11 6.26
N GLU A 92 -16.12 2.89 6.13
CA GLU A 92 -14.74 2.57 6.52
C GLU A 92 -13.71 3.24 5.59
N ALA A 93 -14.03 3.38 4.30
CA ALA A 93 -13.19 4.13 3.38
C ALA A 93 -13.07 5.59 3.85
N LEU A 94 -14.19 6.23 4.19
CA LEU A 94 -14.23 7.60 4.67
C LEU A 94 -13.45 7.78 5.99
N GLU A 95 -13.54 6.83 6.92
CA GLU A 95 -12.72 6.83 8.13
C GLU A 95 -11.22 6.80 7.81
N ASN A 96 -10.81 5.97 6.86
CA ASN A 96 -9.40 5.89 6.46
C ASN A 96 -8.92 7.16 5.73
N TYR A 97 -9.75 7.80 4.90
CA TYR A 97 -9.41 9.10 4.33
C TYR A 97 -9.21 10.18 5.40
N ARG A 98 -10.09 10.23 6.41
CA ARG A 98 -9.93 11.14 7.56
C ARG A 98 -8.65 10.87 8.35
N LEU A 99 -8.25 9.60 8.47
CA LEU A 99 -6.96 9.25 9.10
C LEU A 99 -5.77 9.73 8.27
N ALA A 100 -5.84 9.67 6.94
CA ALA A 100 -4.82 10.22 6.06
C ALA A 100 -4.69 11.74 6.20
N GLU A 101 -5.81 12.47 6.17
CA GLU A 101 -5.88 13.93 6.37
C GLU A 101 -5.25 14.34 7.72
N LYS A 102 -5.64 13.68 8.82
CA LYS A 102 -5.07 13.93 10.15
C LYS A 102 -3.55 13.77 10.22
N VAL A 103 -2.97 12.90 9.39
CA VAL A 103 -1.51 12.72 9.32
C VAL A 103 -0.86 13.83 8.50
N PHE A 104 -1.52 14.33 7.45
CA PHE A 104 -1.02 15.49 6.70
C PHE A 104 -1.11 16.79 7.49
N ASP A 105 -2.19 17.02 8.24
CA ASP A 105 -2.41 18.25 9.00
C ASP A 105 -1.37 18.45 10.12
N LYS A 106 -0.80 17.35 10.65
CA LYS A 106 0.32 17.41 11.60
C LYS A 106 1.59 18.08 11.05
N ARG A 107 1.67 18.32 9.74
CA ARG A 107 2.78 19.02 9.09
C ARG A 107 2.55 20.52 8.91
N ALA A 108 1.32 21.01 9.15
CA ALA A 108 0.95 22.41 8.93
C ALA A 108 1.09 23.30 10.18
N GLY A 109 1.54 22.74 11.31
CA GLY A 109 1.89 23.46 12.54
C GLY A 109 3.30 23.13 12.99
#